data_AF-A0A7Y3MXX7-F1
#
_entry.id   AF-A0A7Y3MXX7-F1
#
_cell.length_a   1.000
_cell.length_b   1.000
_cell.length_c   1.000
_cell.angle_alpha   90.00
_cell.angle_beta   90.00
_cell.angle_gamma   90.00
#
_symmetry.space_group_name_H-M   'P 1'
#
loop_
_entity.id
_entity.type
_entity.pdbx_description
1 polymer ?
#
loop_
_entity_poly.entity_id
_entity_poly.type
_entity_poly.pdbx_seq_one_letter_code
_entity_poly.pdbx_strand_id
1 'polypeptide(L)'
;MPRGPVWRDGTRRVLNVFVALIGIVLTLPVMAVIALAIRVTSRGPVIFRQQRVGLDRMLQAKGPVEERRVTDAGGRIFTMYKFRTMYHRKGKREVWARPG
;
A
#
# COMPACT_ATOMS: atom_id res chain seq x y z
N MET A 1 -8.12 -24.36 25.43
CA MET A 1 -7.78 -24.80 24.06
C MET A 1 -6.47 -24.13 23.63
N PRO A 2 -5.38 -24.88 23.36
CA PRO A 2 -4.12 -24.29 22.87
C PRO A 2 -4.21 -24.05 21.36
N ARG A 3 -3.93 -22.82 20.92
CA ARG A 3 -3.88 -22.44 19.49
C ARG A 3 -2.51 -22.84 18.92
N GLY A 4 -2.51 -23.48 17.74
CA GLY A 4 -1.32 -23.95 17.04
C GLY A 4 -0.28 -22.85 16.76
N PRO A 5 0.95 -23.23 16.38
CA PRO A 5 2.08 -22.33 16.28
C PRO A 5 1.77 -21.18 15.31
N VAL A 6 2.02 -19.94 15.77
CA VAL A 6 2.10 -18.77 14.90
C VAL A 6 3.32 -18.95 13.99
N TRP A 7 3.09 -19.48 12.79
CA TRP A 7 4.09 -19.66 11.74
C TRP A 7 4.75 -18.31 11.41
N ARG A 8 5.81 -17.96 12.14
CA ARG A 8 6.77 -16.91 11.81
C ARG A 8 7.84 -17.57 10.95
N ASP A 9 7.45 -18.05 9.79
CA ASP A 9 8.35 -18.78 8.92
C ASP A 9 9.27 -17.77 8.24
N GLY A 10 10.48 -17.60 8.79
CA GLY A 10 11.53 -16.78 8.17
C GLY A 10 11.72 -17.14 6.69
N THR A 11 11.61 -18.43 6.36
CA THR A 11 11.66 -18.96 5.00
C THR A 11 10.61 -18.35 4.06
N ARG A 12 9.35 -18.20 4.52
CA ARG A 12 8.30 -17.55 3.71
C ARG A 12 8.61 -16.07 3.47
N ARG A 13 9.18 -15.39 4.46
CA ARG A 13 9.56 -13.98 4.32
C ARG A 13 10.72 -13.81 3.34
N VAL A 14 11.72 -14.68 3.44
CA VAL A 14 12.87 -14.70 2.52
C VAL A 14 12.39 -14.95 1.10
N LEU A 15 11.58 -15.99 0.87
CA LEU A 15 11.02 -16.30 -0.45
C LEU A 15 10.21 -15.12 -1.02
N ASN A 16 9.34 -14.50 -0.22
CA ASN A 16 8.57 -13.33 -0.67
C ASN A 16 9.46 -12.16 -1.09
N VAL A 17 10.57 -11.91 -0.38
CA VAL A 17 11.52 -10.84 -0.73
C VAL A 17 12.28 -11.20 -2.01
N PHE A 18 12.75 -12.44 -2.15
CA PHE A 18 13.45 -12.91 -3.35
C PHE A 18 12.58 -12.82 -4.60
N VAL A 19 11.34 -13.35 -4.53
CA VAL A 19 10.39 -13.30 -5.66
C VAL A 19 10.03 -11.85 -6.00
N ALA A 20 9.83 -10.99 -5.01
CA ALA A 20 9.56 -9.57 -5.25
C ALA A 20 10.74 -8.86 -5.94
N LEU A 21 11.98 -9.14 -5.51
CA LEU A 21 13.19 -8.58 -6.14
C LEU A 21 13.30 -8.97 -7.61
N ILE A 22 13.12 -10.25 -7.92
CA ILE A 22 13.13 -10.75 -9.30
C ILE A 22 12.03 -10.05 -10.12
N GLY A 23 10.80 -9.99 -9.58
CA GLY A 23 9.69 -9.31 -10.24
C GLY A 23 9.98 -7.83 -10.53
N ILE A 24 10.60 -7.10 -9.60
CA ILE A 24 10.99 -5.69 -9.81
C ILE A 24 12.06 -5.58 -10.90
N VAL A 25 13.10 -6.41 -10.89
CA VAL A 25 14.16 -6.35 -11.91
C VAL A 25 13.62 -6.64 -13.30
N LEU A 26 12.74 -7.64 -13.43
CA LEU A 26 12.13 -7.99 -14.72
C LEU A 26 11.16 -6.92 -15.23
N THR A 27 10.43 -6.26 -14.33
CA THR A 27 9.43 -5.24 -14.71
C THR A 27 10.00 -3.82 -14.79
N LEU A 28 11.22 -3.58 -14.29
CA LEU A 28 11.92 -2.30 -14.35
C LEU A 28 11.89 -1.61 -15.73
N PRO A 29 12.21 -2.29 -16.86
CA PRO A 29 12.18 -1.63 -18.17
C PRO A 29 10.77 -1.15 -18.55
N VAL A 30 9.74 -1.94 -18.27
CA VAL A 30 8.34 -1.58 -18.53
C VAL A 30 7.92 -0.41 -17.63
N MET A 31 8.29 -0.45 -16.35
CA MET A 31 8.04 0.63 -15.40
C MET A 31 8.70 1.95 -15.82
N ALA A 32 9.91 1.90 -16.40
CA ALA A 32 10.61 3.07 -16.90
C ALA A 32 9.90 3.71 -18.10
N VAL A 33 9.42 2.90 -19.05
CA VAL A 33 8.63 3.39 -20.20
C VAL A 33 7.34 4.06 -19.73
N ILE A 34 6.61 3.41 -18.81
CA ILE A 34 5.39 3.97 -18.22
C ILE A 34 5.69 5.29 -17.48
N ALA A 35 6.79 5.33 -16.72
CA ALA A 35 7.20 6.52 -16.00
C ALA A 35 7.49 7.70 -16.94
N LEU A 36 8.18 7.44 -18.06
CA LEU A 36 8.46 8.44 -19.08
C LEU A 36 7.17 8.93 -19.75
N ALA A 37 6.27 8.01 -20.12
CA ALA A 37 4.97 8.35 -20.71
C ALA A 37 4.12 9.23 -19.78
N ILE A 38 4.07 8.92 -18.48
CA ILE A 38 3.35 9.73 -17.48
C ILE A 38 4.01 11.11 -17.34
N ARG A 39 5.34 11.18 -17.34
CA ARG A 39 6.07 12.44 -17.20
C ARG A 39 5.87 13.38 -18.38
N VAL A 40 5.74 12.84 -19.60
CA VAL A 40 5.46 13.63 -20.81
C VAL A 40 4.00 14.07 -20.86
N THR A 41 3.06 13.22 -20.44
CA THR A 41 1.62 13.50 -20.54
C THR A 41 1.05 14.32 -19.37
N SER A 42 1.72 14.36 -18.22
CA SER A 42 1.23 15.02 -17.00
C SER A 42 2.31 15.88 -16.33
N ARG A 43 1.99 17.14 -15.98
CA ARG A 43 2.90 18.10 -15.31
C ARG A 43 3.11 17.80 -13.80
N GLY A 44 3.25 16.54 -13.40
CA GLY A 44 3.37 16.18 -11.98
C GLY A 44 4.14 14.89 -11.71
N PRO A 45 4.32 14.53 -10.42
CA PRO A 45 5.09 13.35 -10.03
C PRO A 45 4.44 12.07 -10.56
N VAL A 46 5.30 11.16 -11.05
CA VAL A 46 4.90 9.87 -11.67
C VAL A 46 4.26 8.91 -10.66
N ILE A 47 4.74 8.95 -9.41
CA ILE A 47 4.33 8.03 -8.34
C ILE A 47 3.43 8.77 -7.35
N PHE A 48 2.29 8.16 -7.04
CA PHE A 48 1.37 8.58 -5.99
C PHE A 48 1.56 7.71 -4.74
N ARG A 49 1.51 8.34 -3.57
CA ARG A 49 1.65 7.69 -2.26
C ARG A 49 0.32 7.71 -1.54
N GLN A 50 -0.18 6.55 -1.12
CA GLN A 50 -1.42 6.42 -0.37
C GLN A 50 -1.17 5.70 0.95
N GLN A 51 -1.51 6.32 2.09
CA GLN A 51 -1.45 5.64 3.37
C GLN A 51 -2.64 4.69 3.52
N ARG A 52 -2.36 3.46 3.97
CA ARG A 52 -3.37 2.42 4.26
C ARG A 52 -3.02 1.74 5.58
N VAL A 53 -4.04 1.31 6.31
CA VAL A 53 -3.88 0.50 7.52
C VAL A 53 -3.57 -0.93 7.07
N GLY A 54 -2.42 -1.44 7.50
CA GLY A 54 -1.93 -2.78 7.16
C GLY A 54 -2.23 -3.79 8.23
N LEU A 55 -1.38 -4.83 8.29
CA LEU A 55 -1.56 -6.00 9.16
C LEU A 55 -1.99 -5.58 10.56
N ASP A 56 -3.24 -5.91 10.85
CA ASP A 56 -3.88 -5.72 12.14
C ASP A 56 -3.25 -6.71 13.13
N ARG A 57 -2.72 -6.17 14.24
CA ARG A 57 -2.19 -6.98 15.35
C ARG A 57 -3.20 -7.12 16.47
N MET A 58 -4.49 -6.94 16.21
CA MET A 58 -5.57 -7.17 17.19
C MET A 58 -5.48 -8.56 17.83
N LEU A 59 -5.04 -9.60 17.11
CA LEU A 59 -4.80 -10.93 17.68
C LEU A 59 -3.61 -11.01 18.67
N GLN A 60 -2.74 -10.00 18.69
CA GLN A 60 -1.60 -9.85 19.61
C GLN A 60 -1.82 -8.78 20.68
N ALA A 61 -2.98 -8.11 20.72
CA ALA A 61 -3.29 -7.11 21.74
C ALA A 61 -3.55 -7.77 23.10
N LYS A 62 -2.49 -8.29 23.74
CA LYS A 62 -2.41 -8.46 25.19
C LYS A 62 -2.19 -7.06 25.78
N GLY A 63 -3.26 -6.33 26.01
CA GLY A 63 -3.26 -5.04 26.70
C GLY A 63 -4.66 -4.74 27.26
N PRO A 64 -4.78 -3.93 28.33
CA PRO A 64 -6.06 -3.58 28.93
C PRO A 64 -7.03 -3.00 27.90
N VAL A 65 -8.32 -3.29 28.03
CA VAL A 65 -9.38 -2.91 27.06
C VAL A 65 -9.49 -1.39 26.86
N GLU A 66 -9.06 -0.59 27.84
CA GLU A 66 -9.08 0.89 27.81
C GLU A 66 -8.18 1.52 26.72
N GLU A 67 -7.00 0.97 26.44
CA GLU A 67 -6.07 1.53 25.43
C GLU A 67 -6.49 1.26 23.99
N ARG A 68 -7.50 0.40 23.78
CA ARG A 68 -7.95 -0.03 22.45
C ARG A 68 -8.63 1.08 21.64
N ARG A 69 -8.94 2.23 22.27
CA ARG A 69 -9.48 3.44 21.64
C ARG A 69 -8.45 4.56 21.42
N VAL A 70 -7.22 4.41 21.89
CA VAL A 70 -6.17 5.45 21.79
C VAL A 70 -5.30 5.26 20.54
N THR A 71 -5.35 4.09 19.91
CA THR A 71 -4.63 3.78 18.67
C THR A 71 -5.62 3.67 17.50
N ASP A 72 -5.89 4.80 16.84
CA ASP A 72 -6.81 4.91 15.70
C ASP A 72 -6.47 4.01 14.49
N ALA A 73 -5.26 3.43 14.46
CA ALA A 73 -4.87 2.42 13.49
C ALA A 73 -4.65 1.08 14.21
N GLY A 74 -5.67 0.22 14.22
CA GLY A 74 -5.57 -1.16 14.75
C GLY A 74 -4.42 -2.00 14.14
N GLY A 75 -3.82 -1.54 13.03
CA GLY A 75 -2.69 -2.19 12.37
C GLY A 75 -1.54 -1.25 12.02
N ARG A 76 -0.41 -1.83 11.59
CA ARG A 76 0.75 -1.04 11.12
C ARG A 76 0.39 -0.30 9.84
N ILE A 77 0.49 1.03 9.85
CA ILE A 77 0.31 1.85 8.64
C ILE A 77 1.41 1.49 7.63
N PHE A 78 1.03 1.27 6.38
CA PHE A 78 1.97 1.15 5.26
C PHE A 78 1.59 2.11 4.15
N THR A 79 2.60 2.63 3.46
CA THR A 79 2.41 3.48 2.29
C THR A 79 2.35 2.61 1.04
N MET A 80 1.21 2.62 0.35
CA MET A 80 1.04 2.02 -0.95
C MET A 80 1.52 2.98 -2.03
N TYR A 81 2.48 2.53 -2.83
CA TYR A 81 2.98 3.24 -4.00
C TYR A 81 2.22 2.78 -5.25
N LYS A 82 1.73 3.72 -6.05
CA LYS A 82 1.05 3.43 -7.32
C LYS A 82 1.45 4.44 -8.39
N PHE A 83 1.44 4.01 -9.66
CA PHE A 83 1.56 4.94 -10.77
C PHE A 83 0.35 5.87 -10.81
N ARG A 84 0.59 7.14 -11.11
CA ARG A 84 -0.49 8.13 -11.22
C ARG A 84 -1.26 7.90 -12.52
N THR A 85 -2.51 7.46 -12.42
CA THR A 85 -3.39 7.20 -13.57
C THR A 85 -4.37 8.33 -13.88
N MET A 86 -4.57 9.28 -12.95
CA MET A 86 -5.47 10.43 -13.17
C MET A 86 -4.72 11.68 -13.60
N TYR A 87 -5.14 12.27 -14.72
CA TYR A 87 -4.78 13.61 -15.15
C TYR A 87 -5.68 14.62 -14.43
N HIS A 88 -5.09 15.51 -13.62
CA HIS A 88 -5.86 16.61 -13.02
C HIS A 88 -6.01 17.72 -14.07
N ARG A 89 -7.16 17.75 -14.75
CA ARG A 89 -7.50 18.82 -15.70
C ARG A 89 -7.79 20.10 -14.90
N LYS A 90 -6.89 21.09 -14.97
CA LYS A 90 -7.15 22.43 -14.43
C LYS A 90 -8.49 22.95 -15.01
N GLY A 91 -9.42 23.33 -14.14
CA GLY A 91 -10.67 24.02 -14.51
C GLY A 91 -11.99 23.24 -14.34
N LYS A 92 -11.97 21.96 -13.95
CA LYS A 92 -13.19 21.25 -13.51
C LYS A 92 -13.18 21.08 -12.00
N ARG A 93 -14.20 21.60 -11.30
CA ARG A 93 -14.45 21.31 -9.88
C ARG A 93 -14.72 19.82 -9.72
N GLU A 94 -14.16 19.23 -8.67
CA GLU A 94 -14.38 17.84 -8.31
C GLU A 94 -15.84 17.69 -7.86
N VAL A 95 -16.62 16.86 -8.55
CA VAL A 95 -18.05 16.66 -8.25
C VAL A 95 -18.21 15.30 -7.58
N TRP A 96 -18.77 15.29 -6.37
CA TRP A 96 -19.11 14.06 -5.67
C TRP A 96 -20.21 13.30 -6.42
N ALA A 97 -20.10 11.97 -6.47
CA ALA A 97 -21.17 11.12 -6.97
C ALA A 97 -22.44 11.34 -6.13
N ARG A 98 -23.55 11.68 -6.79
CA ARG A 98 -24.85 11.78 -6.12
C ARG A 98 -25.55 10.42 -6.21
N PRO A 99 -26.16 9.92 -5.13
CA PRO A 99 -27.07 8.79 -5.24
C PRO A 99 -28.22 9.18 -6.16
N GLY A 100 -28.52 8.32 -7.13
CA GLY A 100 -29.67 8.44 -8.05
C GLY A 100 -30.90 7.78 -7.46
#